data_AF-A0A2D4NQE1-F1
#
_entry.id   AF-A0A2D4NQE1-F1
#
_cell.length_a   1.000
_cell.length_b   1.000
_cell.length_c   1.000
_cell.angle_alpha   90.00
_cell.angle_beta   90.00
_cell.angle_gamma   90.00
#
_symmetry.space_group_name_H-M   'P 1'
#
loop_
_entity.id
_entity.type
_entity.pdbx_description
1 polymer ?
#
loop_
_entity_poly.entity_id
_entity_poly.type
_entity_poly.pdbx_seq_one_letter_code
_entity_poly.pdbx_strand_id
1 'polypeptide(L)'
;YLHNSESKSENGQTMQLCFQATVLWMGKPKVCHSLGESEEQEELKIITFEETSEGQQKVLLLFLKNSLHWFPFLHVDNLYQLILPQCTDLDIFDKQCSSLAPANKSNSSCSFFLPFPDGAYVHHVRQISQPMSDMLKREQKMFSIAEILNLRSKGSLVSFSGEIMERSLCDSHSGKKAETDVSAQKKGGLLPWNCTVKLSVAPAHDSSILLDIYIQAAFVPYLWGLLPGARILFRGLQCKVSRFGNVYCVFIASSDVCILTPPHNSPKHLNSTPKFSIGYLSNIPLQPLNLGQAQVTCHLTCILSLSMQWFCDLCNISTEGRPSECNNSCSSHIGMIKATAKILVEDGTSEVTVFCKNQQVQQVLGLSPKEWEVIQNHIRIKGSIYLQHNEISTGARILEEQDLLTQYLRNLCRSPVVCRSIVLAFRVDRKSFKIGSGQLRRFFCNELEFLSRVRNRPNLVCLNIQETI
;
A
#
# COMPACT_ATOMS: atom_id res chain seq x y z
N TYR A 1 -26.80 -9.92 5.29
CA TYR A 1 -26.50 -9.21 4.02
C TYR A 1 -25.26 -9.80 3.36
N LEU A 2 -25.36 -11.05 2.90
CA LEU A 2 -24.36 -11.70 2.06
C LEU A 2 -25.15 -12.21 0.85
N HIS A 3 -25.06 -11.53 -0.29
CA HIS A 3 -25.71 -12.00 -1.51
C HIS A 3 -24.91 -13.16 -2.09
N ASN A 4 -25.58 -14.27 -2.40
CA ASN A 4 -25.00 -15.41 -3.11
C ASN A 4 -24.47 -14.95 -4.47
N SER A 5 -23.16 -14.72 -4.58
CA SER A 5 -22.49 -14.58 -5.87
C SER A 5 -22.07 -15.97 -6.33
N GLU A 6 -22.91 -16.61 -7.14
CA GLU A 6 -22.55 -17.83 -7.86
C GLU A 6 -21.79 -17.45 -9.13
N SER A 7 -20.48 -17.74 -9.17
CA SER A 7 -19.71 -17.68 -10.41
C SER A 7 -19.50 -19.10 -10.96
N LYS A 8 -19.97 -19.36 -12.18
CA LYS A 8 -19.73 -20.64 -12.88
C LYS A 8 -18.30 -20.67 -13.43
N SER A 9 -17.53 -21.70 -13.08
CA SER A 9 -16.25 -21.99 -13.71
C SER A 9 -16.43 -22.74 -15.04
N GLU A 10 -15.45 -22.67 -15.94
CA GLU A 10 -15.45 -23.32 -17.27
C GLU A 10 -15.66 -24.86 -17.23
N ASN A 11 -15.53 -25.48 -16.05
CA ASN A 11 -15.74 -26.92 -15.84
C ASN A 11 -17.12 -27.28 -15.24
N GLY A 12 -18.09 -26.37 -15.23
CA GLY A 12 -19.42 -26.66 -14.69
C GLY A 12 -19.50 -26.81 -13.17
N GLN A 13 -18.38 -26.62 -12.44
CA GLN A 13 -18.37 -26.53 -10.99
C GLN A 13 -18.82 -25.12 -10.56
N THR A 14 -19.93 -25.04 -9.83
CA THR A 14 -20.39 -23.84 -9.15
C THR A 14 -19.42 -23.51 -8.02
N MET A 15 -18.70 -22.39 -8.15
CA MET A 15 -17.88 -21.89 -7.04
C MET A 15 -18.79 -21.22 -6.02
N GLN A 16 -18.79 -21.76 -4.81
CA GLN A 16 -19.58 -21.27 -3.70
C GLN A 16 -18.70 -20.50 -2.72
N LEU A 17 -19.17 -19.35 -2.25
CA LEU A 17 -18.52 -18.60 -1.19
C LEU A 17 -18.48 -19.43 0.09
N CYS A 18 -17.29 -19.56 0.67
CA CYS A 18 -17.05 -20.30 1.90
C CYS A 18 -15.94 -19.63 2.71
N PHE A 19 -15.91 -19.89 4.02
CA PHE A 19 -14.73 -19.66 4.84
C PHE A 19 -14.49 -20.86 5.74
N GLN A 20 -13.26 -20.98 6.23
CA GLN A 20 -12.83 -22.10 7.05
C GLN A 20 -12.20 -21.58 8.33
N ALA A 21 -12.45 -22.26 9.44
CA ALA A 21 -11.81 -21.98 10.71
C ALA A 21 -11.12 -23.26 11.23
N THR A 22 -9.83 -23.17 11.51
CA THR A 22 -9.13 -24.25 12.22
C THR A 22 -9.36 -24.04 13.71
N VAL A 23 -9.96 -25.03 14.36
CA VAL A 23 -10.30 -24.99 15.79
C VAL A 23 -9.62 -26.12 16.53
N LEU A 24 -9.48 -25.95 17.85
CA LEU A 24 -9.02 -26.97 18.76
C LEU A 24 -10.17 -27.33 19.69
N TRP A 25 -10.56 -28.61 19.73
CA TRP A 25 -11.55 -29.04 20.72
C TRP A 25 -10.97 -28.98 22.12
N MET A 26 -11.62 -28.22 22.99
CA MET A 26 -11.18 -28.01 24.38
C MET A 26 -11.82 -28.99 25.37
N GLY A 27 -12.80 -29.78 24.93
CA GLY A 27 -13.51 -30.73 25.77
C GLY A 27 -14.43 -31.62 24.93
N LYS A 28 -15.01 -32.63 25.59
CA LYS A 28 -15.99 -33.52 24.96
C LYS A 28 -17.37 -32.85 24.85
N PRO A 29 -18.22 -33.27 23.90
CA PRO A 29 -19.61 -32.82 23.82
C PRO A 29 -20.36 -33.10 25.12
N LYS A 30 -21.27 -32.19 25.51
CA LYS A 30 -22.12 -32.30 26.69
C LYS A 30 -23.56 -31.96 26.32
N VAL A 31 -24.54 -32.58 26.97
CA VAL A 31 -25.96 -32.22 26.84
C VAL A 31 -26.27 -31.13 27.87
N CYS A 32 -26.75 -29.98 27.42
CA CYS A 32 -27.17 -28.89 28.31
C CYS A 32 -28.69 -28.96 28.55
N HIS A 33 -29.10 -29.07 29.81
CA HIS A 33 -30.49 -29.05 30.22
C HIS A 33 -30.83 -27.64 30.75
N SER A 34 -31.38 -26.79 29.87
CA SER A 34 -31.80 -25.40 30.11
C SER A 34 -30.67 -24.35 30.25
N LEU A 35 -30.84 -23.22 29.54
CA LEU A 35 -29.93 -22.08 29.54
C LEU A 35 -30.32 -21.14 30.69
N GLY A 36 -30.10 -21.58 31.93
CA GLY A 36 -30.38 -20.74 33.09
C GLY A 36 -30.62 -21.52 34.35
N GLU A 37 -29.56 -22.02 34.98
CA GLU A 37 -29.49 -22.09 36.44
C GLU A 37 -28.04 -22.22 36.90
N SER A 38 -27.73 -21.46 37.95
CA SER A 38 -26.45 -21.00 38.49
C SER A 38 -25.41 -22.04 38.94
N GLU A 39 -25.36 -23.27 38.42
CA GLU A 39 -24.35 -24.27 38.84
C GLU A 39 -23.18 -24.42 37.84
N GLU A 40 -23.36 -24.08 36.56
CA GLU A 40 -22.29 -24.23 35.55
C GLU A 40 -21.19 -23.15 35.60
N GLN A 41 -21.40 -22.04 36.33
CA GLN A 41 -20.37 -21.01 36.52
C GLN A 41 -19.31 -21.43 37.55
N GLU A 42 -19.57 -22.43 38.40
CA GLU A 42 -18.58 -22.99 39.33
C GLU A 42 -17.77 -24.13 38.71
N GLU A 43 -18.34 -24.96 37.83
CA GLU A 43 -17.56 -25.99 37.11
C GLU A 43 -16.60 -25.41 36.05
N LEU A 44 -16.93 -24.24 35.48
CA LEU A 44 -16.00 -23.52 34.59
C LEU A 44 -14.82 -22.85 35.33
N LYS A 45 -14.87 -22.78 36.67
CA LYS A 45 -13.73 -22.38 37.53
C LYS A 45 -12.77 -23.54 37.82
N ILE A 46 -13.14 -24.79 37.52
CA ILE A 46 -12.35 -25.99 37.77
C ILE A 46 -12.04 -26.70 36.45
N ILE A 47 -11.41 -25.99 35.52
CA ILE A 47 -10.42 -26.62 34.66
C ILE A 47 -9.12 -25.88 34.95
N THR A 48 -8.54 -26.19 36.11
CA THR A 48 -7.08 -26.08 36.27
C THR A 48 -6.51 -26.83 35.09
N PHE A 49 -5.85 -26.10 34.20
CA PHE A 49 -5.28 -26.63 32.97
C PHE A 49 -4.14 -27.59 33.32
N GLU A 50 -4.47 -28.83 33.64
CA GLU A 50 -3.51 -29.91 33.69
C GLU A 50 -3.10 -30.25 32.25
N GLU A 51 -1.79 -30.33 32.06
CA GLU A 51 -1.12 -30.75 30.83
C GLU A 51 -1.50 -32.21 30.49
N THR A 52 -2.72 -32.48 30.05
CA THR A 52 -3.03 -33.73 29.37
C THR A 52 -2.76 -33.53 27.89
N SER A 53 -1.51 -33.77 27.51
CA SER A 53 -0.96 -33.68 26.16
C SER A 53 -1.51 -34.72 25.16
N GLU A 54 -2.52 -35.53 25.52
CA GLU A 54 -2.91 -36.71 24.75
C GLU A 54 -4.31 -36.66 24.07
N GLY A 55 -5.05 -35.55 24.12
CA GLY A 55 -6.43 -35.51 23.61
C GLY A 55 -6.85 -34.32 22.74
N GLN A 56 -5.99 -33.35 22.46
CA GLN A 56 -6.40 -32.12 21.76
C GLN A 56 -6.46 -32.33 20.23
N GLN A 57 -7.65 -32.52 19.70
CA GLN A 57 -7.89 -32.75 18.27
C GLN A 57 -8.11 -31.42 17.53
N LYS A 58 -7.29 -31.16 16.50
CA LYS A 58 -7.51 -30.06 15.56
C LYS A 58 -8.60 -30.46 14.57
N VAL A 59 -9.54 -29.56 14.34
CA VAL A 59 -10.64 -29.76 13.38
C VAL A 59 -10.77 -28.53 12.49
N LEU A 60 -11.04 -28.76 11.21
CA LEU A 60 -11.35 -27.70 10.26
C LEU A 60 -12.88 -27.57 10.12
N LEU A 61 -13.42 -26.46 10.61
CA LEU A 61 -14.83 -26.11 10.43
C LEU A 61 -15.01 -25.42 9.07
N LEU A 62 -15.94 -25.92 8.26
CA LEU A 62 -16.28 -25.36 6.94
C LEU A 62 -17.63 -24.66 6.98
N PHE A 63 -17.64 -23.35 6.74
CA PHE A 63 -18.84 -22.53 6.72
C PHE A 63 -19.27 -22.25 5.28
N LEU A 64 -20.51 -22.62 4.96
CA LEU A 64 -21.15 -22.50 3.66
C LEU A 64 -22.53 -21.86 3.78
N LYS A 65 -23.01 -21.24 2.70
CA LYS A 65 -24.39 -20.74 2.56
C LYS A 65 -24.83 -19.90 3.76
N ASN A 66 -25.83 -20.38 4.50
CA ASN A 66 -26.43 -19.67 5.61
C ASN A 66 -25.43 -19.48 6.74
N SER A 67 -24.51 -20.41 7.00
CA SER A 67 -23.52 -20.30 8.09
C SER A 67 -22.44 -19.22 7.86
N LEU A 68 -22.40 -18.59 6.67
CA LEU A 68 -21.46 -17.50 6.37
C LEU A 68 -21.64 -16.27 7.27
N HIS A 69 -22.83 -16.08 7.86
CA HIS A 69 -23.09 -14.97 8.78
C HIS A 69 -22.25 -15.01 10.06
N TRP A 70 -21.65 -16.16 10.40
CA TRP A 70 -20.75 -16.30 11.55
C TRP A 70 -19.37 -15.66 11.33
N PHE A 71 -18.98 -15.39 10.06
CA PHE A 71 -17.66 -14.85 9.72
C PHE A 71 -17.25 -13.62 10.55
N PRO A 72 -18.08 -12.58 10.75
CA PRO A 72 -17.68 -11.38 11.48
C PRO A 72 -17.55 -11.58 13.00
N PHE A 73 -18.03 -12.69 13.55
CA PHE A 73 -18.08 -12.94 15.01
C PHE A 73 -17.01 -13.92 15.50
N LEU A 74 -16.39 -14.64 14.57
CA LEU A 74 -15.34 -15.62 14.85
C LEU A 74 -13.97 -14.94 14.76
N HIS A 75 -13.32 -14.81 15.90
CA HIS A 75 -12.00 -14.21 16.02
C HIS A 75 -11.02 -15.23 16.58
N VAL A 76 -9.77 -15.12 16.13
CA VAL A 76 -8.66 -15.91 16.65
C VAL A 76 -8.49 -15.64 18.16
N ASP A 77 -7.94 -16.59 18.91
CA ASP A 77 -7.64 -16.47 20.35
C ASP A 77 -8.89 -16.32 21.26
N ASN A 78 -10.05 -16.77 20.80
CA ASN A 78 -11.30 -16.78 21.57
C ASN A 78 -11.83 -18.20 21.79
N LEU A 79 -12.46 -18.41 22.95
CA LEU A 79 -13.15 -19.64 23.28
C LEU A 79 -14.64 -19.49 22.93
N TYR A 80 -15.11 -20.44 22.12
CA TYR A 80 -16.50 -20.52 21.71
C TYR A 80 -17.09 -21.88 22.08
N GLN A 81 -18.40 -21.90 22.34
CA GLN A 81 -19.20 -23.11 22.43
C GLN A 81 -20.00 -23.28 21.14
N LEU A 82 -19.88 -24.45 20.51
CA LEU A 82 -20.72 -24.86 19.39
C LEU A 82 -21.93 -25.61 19.95
N ILE A 83 -23.13 -25.06 19.74
CA ILE A 83 -24.36 -25.61 20.31
C ILE A 83 -25.27 -26.10 19.20
N LEU A 84 -25.69 -27.36 19.32
CA LEU A 84 -26.69 -28.00 18.47
C LEU A 84 -28.01 -28.10 19.24
N PRO A 85 -29.03 -27.31 18.88
CA PRO A 85 -30.32 -27.39 19.56
C PRO A 85 -30.98 -28.75 19.30
N GLN A 86 -31.68 -29.27 20.30
CA GLN A 86 -32.49 -30.49 20.21
C GLN A 86 -31.69 -31.76 19.82
N CYS A 87 -30.38 -31.76 20.05
CA CYS A 87 -29.50 -32.91 19.83
C CYS A 87 -29.05 -33.50 21.18
N THR A 88 -29.28 -34.80 21.38
CA THR A 88 -28.81 -35.55 22.56
C THR A 88 -27.69 -36.54 22.23
N ASP A 89 -27.31 -36.64 20.95
CA ASP A 89 -26.25 -37.53 20.48
C ASP A 89 -24.88 -36.90 20.77
N LEU A 90 -24.16 -37.46 21.74
CA LEU A 90 -22.84 -36.97 22.15
C LEU A 90 -21.75 -37.23 21.10
N ASP A 91 -21.97 -38.18 20.18
CA ASP A 91 -21.00 -38.52 19.14
C ASP A 91 -21.29 -37.78 17.83
N ILE A 92 -22.22 -36.82 17.83
CA ILE A 92 -22.70 -36.16 16.61
C ILE A 92 -21.57 -35.47 15.83
N PHE A 93 -20.63 -34.84 16.53
CA PHE A 93 -19.51 -34.14 15.90
C PHE A 93 -18.48 -35.10 15.30
N ASP A 94 -18.29 -36.27 15.92
CA ASP A 94 -17.41 -37.31 15.38
C ASP A 94 -18.05 -38.02 14.19
N LYS A 95 -19.37 -38.27 14.24
CA LYS A 95 -20.15 -38.86 13.14
C LYS A 95 -20.23 -37.96 11.90
N GLN A 96 -20.28 -36.64 12.11
CA GLN A 96 -20.31 -35.66 11.03
C GLN A 96 -18.90 -35.29 10.50
N CYS A 97 -17.84 -35.67 11.24
CA CYS A 97 -16.48 -35.49 10.76
C CYS A 97 -16.21 -36.44 9.59
N SER A 98 -15.85 -35.88 8.44
CA SER A 98 -15.34 -36.65 7.30
C SER A 98 -13.81 -36.65 7.30
N SER A 99 -13.21 -37.80 7.02
CA SER A 99 -11.76 -37.95 6.80
C SER A 99 -11.33 -37.55 5.38
N LEU A 100 -12.31 -37.29 4.49
CA LEU A 100 -12.08 -36.90 3.10
C LEU A 100 -12.02 -35.38 2.98
N ALA A 101 -10.81 -34.85 2.79
CA ALA A 101 -10.57 -33.45 2.50
C ALA A 101 -11.38 -33.00 1.27
N PRO A 102 -11.98 -31.79 1.27
CA PRO A 102 -12.66 -31.26 0.10
C PRO A 102 -11.68 -31.19 -1.08
N ALA A 103 -12.16 -31.56 -2.28
CA ALA A 103 -11.37 -31.88 -3.47
C ALA A 103 -10.50 -30.74 -4.06
N ASN A 104 -10.39 -29.58 -3.40
CA ASN A 104 -9.57 -28.47 -3.86
C ASN A 104 -8.59 -28.00 -2.78
N LYS A 105 -7.34 -28.44 -2.97
CA LYS A 105 -6.07 -28.06 -2.34
C LYS A 105 -6.06 -26.76 -1.53
N SER A 106 -5.85 -26.89 -0.22
CA SER A 106 -4.88 -26.08 0.53
C SER A 106 -4.21 -26.98 1.57
N ASN A 107 -2.92 -26.79 1.81
CA ASN A 107 -2.10 -27.64 2.69
C ASN A 107 -2.53 -27.52 4.17
N SER A 108 -3.68 -28.07 4.56
CA SER A 108 -4.04 -28.18 5.98
C SER A 108 -3.46 -29.47 6.55
N SER A 109 -2.62 -29.35 7.57
CA SER A 109 -2.13 -30.46 8.43
C SER A 109 -3.24 -31.10 9.28
N CYS A 110 -4.50 -30.83 8.96
CA CYS A 110 -5.67 -31.24 9.71
C CYS A 110 -6.30 -32.47 9.06
N SER A 111 -6.42 -33.56 9.81
CA SER A 111 -7.00 -34.84 9.36
C SER A 111 -8.51 -34.91 9.51
N PHE A 112 -9.14 -33.91 10.13
CA PHE A 112 -10.57 -33.89 10.45
C PHE A 112 -11.25 -32.64 9.91
N PHE A 113 -12.33 -32.87 9.14
CA PHE A 113 -13.15 -31.85 8.50
C PHE A 113 -14.59 -31.96 9.00
N LEU A 114 -15.16 -30.84 9.42
CA LEU A 114 -16.56 -30.77 9.87
C LEU A 114 -17.27 -29.62 9.14
N PRO A 115 -18.19 -29.91 8.22
CA PRO A 115 -19.14 -28.90 7.73
C PRO A 115 -19.90 -28.31 8.91
N PHE A 116 -20.02 -26.98 8.98
CA PHE A 116 -20.73 -26.33 10.07
C PHE A 116 -22.18 -26.84 10.10
N PRO A 117 -22.64 -27.46 11.20
CA PRO A 117 -23.93 -28.14 11.20
C PRO A 117 -25.10 -27.17 10.98
N ASP A 118 -26.09 -27.60 10.19
CA ASP A 118 -27.30 -26.80 9.96
C ASP A 118 -28.08 -26.63 11.26
N GLY A 119 -28.48 -25.39 11.57
CA GLY A 119 -29.19 -25.05 12.80
C GLY A 119 -28.31 -24.91 14.05
N ALA A 120 -27.01 -25.18 13.96
CA ALA A 120 -26.07 -24.89 15.04
C ALA A 120 -25.85 -23.38 15.20
N TYR A 121 -25.50 -22.98 16.42
CA TYR A 121 -25.08 -21.62 16.71
C TYR A 121 -23.83 -21.60 17.60
N VAL A 122 -23.11 -20.50 17.54
CA VAL A 122 -21.86 -20.30 18.28
C VAL A 122 -22.09 -19.30 19.41
N HIS A 123 -21.75 -19.68 20.63
CA HIS A 123 -21.77 -18.80 21.79
C HIS A 123 -20.34 -18.43 22.19
N HIS A 124 -20.07 -17.13 22.33
CA HIS A 124 -18.77 -16.65 22.83
C HIS A 124 -18.72 -16.84 24.35
N VAL A 125 -17.67 -17.49 24.84
CA VAL A 125 -17.48 -17.74 26.28
C VAL A 125 -16.52 -16.72 26.88
N ARG A 126 -15.30 -16.63 26.33
CA ARG A 126 -14.26 -15.72 26.80
C ARG A 126 -13.13 -15.59 25.79
N GLN A 127 -12.38 -14.50 25.89
CA GLN A 127 -11.10 -14.36 25.21
C GLN A 127 -10.00 -15.12 25.97
N ILE A 128 -9.09 -15.77 25.25
CA ILE A 128 -7.98 -16.52 25.84
C ILE A 128 -6.75 -15.61 25.86
N SER A 129 -6.21 -15.33 27.05
CA SER A 129 -5.11 -14.37 27.24
C SER A 129 -3.73 -14.90 26.86
N GLN A 130 -3.57 -16.22 26.72
CA GLN A 130 -2.32 -16.88 26.31
C GLN A 130 -2.63 -18.01 25.32
N PRO A 131 -1.92 -18.12 24.19
CA PRO A 131 -2.09 -19.23 23.27
C PRO A 131 -1.67 -20.53 23.95
N MET A 132 -2.66 -21.38 24.20
CA MET A 132 -2.47 -22.69 24.79
C MET A 132 -1.89 -23.63 23.74
N SER A 133 -0.73 -24.20 24.06
CA SER A 133 0.13 -25.08 23.25
C SER A 133 1.22 -24.39 22.41
N ASP A 134 2.45 -24.88 22.58
CA ASP A 134 3.60 -24.62 21.70
C ASP A 134 3.33 -25.01 20.22
N MET A 135 2.28 -25.79 19.96
CA MET A 135 1.83 -26.15 18.61
C MET A 135 1.05 -25.03 17.88
N LEU A 136 0.47 -24.06 18.59
CA LEU A 136 -0.15 -22.85 18.01
C LEU A 136 0.83 -21.67 17.97
N LYS A 137 1.82 -21.64 18.89
CA LYS A 137 2.90 -20.63 18.89
C LYS A 137 3.80 -20.70 17.65
N ARG A 138 3.95 -21.89 17.04
CA ARG A 138 4.87 -22.09 15.91
C ARG A 138 4.46 -21.32 14.64
N GLU A 139 3.23 -20.84 14.51
CA GLU A 139 2.69 -20.37 13.24
C GLU A 139 2.55 -18.85 13.04
N GLN A 140 2.70 -18.00 14.06
CA GLN A 140 2.52 -16.55 13.85
C GLN A 140 3.59 -15.71 14.54
N LYS A 141 4.84 -15.80 14.05
CA LYS A 141 5.86 -14.80 14.33
C LYS A 141 5.31 -13.42 13.95
N MET A 142 5.23 -12.52 14.93
CA MET A 142 4.98 -11.10 14.67
C MET A 142 6.27 -10.45 14.17
N PHE A 143 6.17 -9.76 13.05
CA PHE A 143 7.26 -9.01 12.46
C PHE A 143 7.04 -7.51 12.70
N SER A 144 8.12 -6.78 12.87
CA SER A 144 8.09 -5.33 12.67
C SER A 144 8.07 -5.01 11.17
N ILE A 145 7.51 -3.86 10.80
CA ILE A 145 7.54 -3.41 9.40
C ILE A 145 8.99 -3.27 8.88
N ALA A 146 9.93 -2.84 9.74
CA ALA A 146 11.34 -2.75 9.37
C ALA A 146 11.96 -4.13 9.05
N GLU A 147 11.61 -5.17 9.82
CA GLU A 147 12.03 -6.54 9.50
C GLU A 147 11.45 -7.01 8.17
N ILE A 148 10.17 -6.73 7.92
CA ILE A 148 9.50 -7.12 6.66
C ILE A 148 10.19 -6.49 5.46
N LEU A 149 10.50 -5.19 5.53
CA LEU A 149 11.20 -4.48 4.45
C LEU A 149 12.62 -5.03 4.18
N ASN A 150 13.21 -5.73 5.15
CA ASN A 150 14.51 -6.40 5.00
C ASN A 150 14.39 -7.87 4.56
N LEU A 151 13.18 -8.43 4.48
CA LEU A 151 12.98 -9.81 4.00
C LEU A 151 13.35 -9.91 2.52
N ARG A 152 14.28 -10.82 2.23
CA ARG A 152 14.67 -11.18 0.86
C ARG A 152 13.86 -12.34 0.28
N SER A 153 13.10 -13.05 1.12
CA SER A 153 12.30 -14.21 0.73
C SER A 153 10.99 -13.78 0.07
N LYS A 154 10.71 -14.33 -1.12
CA LYS A 154 9.42 -14.17 -1.79
C LYS A 154 8.43 -15.20 -1.24
N GLY A 155 7.20 -14.78 -0.97
CA GLY A 155 6.09 -15.70 -0.62
C GLY A 155 5.99 -16.06 0.86
N SER A 156 6.87 -15.54 1.72
CA SER A 156 6.72 -15.70 3.17
C SER A 156 5.45 -15.05 3.68
N LEU A 157 4.72 -15.75 4.55
CA LEU A 157 3.59 -15.19 5.27
C LEU A 157 4.11 -14.35 6.45
N VAL A 158 3.61 -13.13 6.56
CA VAL A 158 4.01 -12.18 7.61
C VAL A 158 2.77 -11.68 8.35
N SER A 159 2.92 -11.52 9.66
CA SER A 159 1.91 -10.94 10.53
C SER A 159 2.54 -9.75 11.26
N PHE A 160 1.84 -8.62 11.33
CA PHE A 160 2.33 -7.39 11.96
C PHE A 160 1.17 -6.44 12.29
N SER A 161 1.42 -5.47 13.16
CA SER A 161 0.47 -4.37 13.40
C SER A 161 1.01 -3.06 12.83
N GLY A 162 0.09 -2.18 12.40
CA GLY A 162 0.44 -0.86 11.91
C GLY A 162 -0.77 0.05 11.74
N GLU A 163 -0.50 1.33 11.52
CA GLU A 163 -1.50 2.37 11.29
C GLU A 163 -1.65 2.65 9.79
N ILE A 164 -2.88 2.72 9.29
CA ILE A 164 -3.12 3.07 7.89
C ILE A 164 -2.84 4.57 7.72
N MET A 165 -1.87 4.92 6.89
CA MET A 165 -1.58 6.32 6.56
C MET A 165 -2.37 6.79 5.33
N GLU A 166 -2.52 5.92 4.34
CA GLU A 166 -3.20 6.24 3.09
C GLU A 166 -3.99 5.02 2.60
N ARG A 167 -5.15 5.30 1.99
CA ARG A 167 -5.96 4.33 1.26
C ARG A 167 -6.25 4.88 -0.13
N SER A 168 -5.85 4.13 -1.14
CA SER A 168 -6.09 4.48 -2.55
C SER A 168 -6.72 3.31 -3.30
N LEU A 169 -7.50 3.63 -4.33
CA LEU A 169 -8.00 2.66 -5.30
C LEU A 169 -7.02 2.60 -6.47
N CYS A 170 -6.64 1.40 -6.84
CA CYS A 170 -5.82 1.12 -8.01
C CYS A 170 -6.66 0.42 -9.07
N ASP A 171 -6.53 0.86 -10.32
CA ASP A 171 -7.08 0.15 -11.47
C ASP A 171 -6.45 -1.25 -11.53
N SER A 172 -7.28 -2.25 -11.81
CA SER A 172 -6.82 -3.63 -11.90
C SER A 172 -5.84 -3.77 -13.08
N HIS A 173 -4.57 -4.06 -12.78
CA HIS A 173 -3.53 -4.35 -13.79
C HIS A 173 -3.74 -5.68 -14.53
N SER A 174 -4.93 -6.29 -14.47
CA SER A 174 -5.26 -7.37 -15.41
C SER A 174 -5.43 -6.73 -16.78
N GLY A 175 -4.41 -6.88 -17.64
CA GLY A 175 -4.38 -6.45 -19.05
C GLY A 175 -5.39 -7.18 -19.95
N LYS A 176 -6.61 -7.37 -19.47
CA LYS A 176 -7.79 -7.74 -20.25
C LYS A 176 -8.85 -6.71 -19.91
N LYS A 177 -8.92 -5.63 -20.70
CA LYS A 177 -10.19 -4.92 -20.86
C LYS A 177 -11.16 -5.97 -21.41
N ALA A 178 -12.05 -6.49 -20.57
CA ALA A 178 -13.18 -7.24 -21.08
C ALA A 178 -14.05 -6.23 -21.84
N GLU A 179 -14.15 -6.41 -23.15
CA GLU A 179 -14.80 -5.50 -24.09
C GLU A 179 -16.34 -5.58 -24.02
N THR A 180 -16.89 -5.93 -22.86
CA THR A 180 -18.32 -6.20 -22.65
C THR A 180 -18.73 -5.79 -21.25
N ASP A 181 -18.77 -4.48 -20.98
CA ASP A 181 -19.46 -3.98 -19.78
C ASP A 181 -20.04 -2.57 -19.97
N VAL A 182 -20.58 -2.31 -21.16
CA VAL A 182 -21.29 -1.06 -21.48
C VAL A 182 -22.78 -1.12 -21.04
N SER A 183 -23.28 -2.24 -20.49
CA SER A 183 -24.72 -2.38 -20.17
C SER A 183 -25.09 -2.38 -18.68
N ALA A 184 -24.14 -2.39 -17.74
CA ALA A 184 -24.45 -2.49 -16.30
C ALA A 184 -24.69 -1.13 -15.60
N GLN A 185 -24.73 -0.01 -16.34
CA GLN A 185 -24.95 1.32 -15.78
C GLN A 185 -26.44 1.69 -15.72
N LYS A 186 -27.27 0.78 -15.19
CA LYS A 186 -28.69 1.04 -14.85
C LYS A 186 -29.07 0.31 -13.57
N LYS A 187 -28.48 0.70 -12.45
CA LYS A 187 -29.07 0.68 -11.09
C LYS A 187 -28.04 1.29 -10.12
N GLY A 188 -28.46 2.29 -9.37
CA GLY A 188 -27.59 3.11 -8.51
C GLY A 188 -26.93 2.33 -7.37
N GLY A 189 -25.81 1.69 -7.66
CA GLY A 189 -24.85 1.18 -6.68
C GLY A 189 -23.52 1.93 -6.84
N LEU A 190 -23.14 2.70 -5.83
CA LEU A 190 -21.90 3.46 -5.78
C LEU A 190 -20.70 2.50 -5.62
N LEU A 191 -19.71 2.64 -6.52
CA LEU A 191 -18.34 2.07 -6.60
C LEU A 191 -18.14 1.01 -7.70
N PRO A 192 -17.06 1.10 -8.50
CA PRO A 192 -16.66 0.04 -9.42
C PRO A 192 -16.09 -1.13 -8.60
N TRP A 193 -16.82 -2.24 -8.55
CA TRP A 193 -16.48 -3.44 -7.76
C TRP A 193 -15.23 -4.19 -8.25
N ASN A 194 -14.45 -3.61 -9.16
CA ASN A 194 -13.30 -4.24 -9.81
C ASN A 194 -11.95 -3.61 -9.45
N CYS A 195 -11.92 -2.65 -8.51
CA CYS A 195 -10.70 -1.94 -8.13
C CYS A 195 -9.92 -2.67 -7.02
N THR A 196 -8.60 -2.75 -7.17
CA THR A 196 -7.70 -3.22 -6.10
C THR A 196 -7.50 -2.09 -5.10
N VAL A 197 -7.64 -2.35 -3.80
CA VAL A 197 -7.34 -1.37 -2.76
C VAL A 197 -5.86 -1.45 -2.43
N LYS A 198 -5.18 -0.31 -2.42
CA LYS A 198 -3.83 -0.15 -1.89
C LYS A 198 -3.89 0.59 -0.56
N LEU A 199 -3.31 -0.01 0.47
CA LEU A 199 -3.07 0.62 1.76
C LEU A 199 -1.58 0.92 1.91
N SER A 200 -1.23 2.09 2.44
CA SER A 200 0.12 2.38 2.90
C SER A 200 0.11 2.44 4.43
N VAL A 201 0.88 1.56 5.07
CA VAL A 201 0.82 1.31 6.51
C VAL A 201 2.16 1.65 7.17
N ALA A 202 2.10 2.34 8.30
CA ALA A 202 3.26 2.73 9.12
C ALA A 202 3.28 1.99 10.48
N PRO A 203 4.45 1.84 11.13
CA PRO A 203 4.50 1.38 12.53
C PRO A 203 3.74 2.29 13.50
N ALA A 204 3.80 3.61 13.23
CA ALA A 204 3.18 4.69 13.96
C ALA A 204 2.99 5.91 13.04
N HIS A 205 2.05 6.78 13.37
CA HIS A 205 1.71 8.00 12.62
C HIS A 205 2.90 8.82 12.11
N ASP A 206 3.94 9.03 12.92
CA ASP A 206 5.08 9.91 12.57
C ASP A 206 6.24 9.16 11.88
N SER A 207 6.05 7.88 11.53
CA SER A 207 7.08 7.09 10.88
C SER A 207 7.17 7.37 9.39
N SER A 208 8.39 7.54 8.87
CA SER A 208 8.66 7.59 7.42
C SER A 208 8.59 6.23 6.73
N ILE A 209 8.68 5.16 7.53
CA ILE A 209 8.72 3.78 7.07
C ILE A 209 7.29 3.37 6.76
N LEU A 210 7.02 3.13 5.48
CA LEU A 210 5.72 2.60 5.03
C LEU A 210 5.91 1.28 4.32
N LEU A 211 4.93 0.41 4.53
CA LEU A 211 4.73 -0.82 3.81
C LEU A 211 3.43 -0.74 3.02
N ASP A 212 3.50 -1.04 1.73
CA ASP A 212 2.33 -1.06 0.87
C ASP A 212 1.66 -2.45 0.92
N ILE A 213 0.34 -2.47 1.09
CA ILE A 213 -0.49 -3.67 1.12
C ILE A 213 -1.53 -3.58 -0.01
N TYR A 214 -1.64 -4.62 -0.82
CA TYR A 214 -2.61 -4.70 -1.91
C TYR A 214 -3.70 -5.73 -1.59
N ILE A 215 -4.96 -5.29 -1.70
CA ILE A 215 -6.15 -6.09 -1.42
C ILE A 215 -6.97 -6.15 -2.70
N GLN A 216 -7.15 -7.35 -3.23
CA GLN A 216 -7.96 -7.56 -4.43
C GLN A 216 -9.43 -7.25 -4.17
N ALA A 217 -10.14 -6.79 -5.20
CA ALA A 217 -11.54 -6.38 -5.12
C ALA A 217 -12.45 -7.44 -4.50
N ALA A 218 -12.17 -8.73 -4.74
CA ALA A 218 -12.92 -9.86 -4.19
C ALA A 218 -12.96 -9.89 -2.65
N PHE A 219 -11.95 -9.35 -1.96
CA PHE A 219 -11.89 -9.37 -0.49
C PHE A 219 -12.50 -8.11 0.14
N VAL A 220 -12.49 -6.98 -0.57
CA VAL A 220 -12.84 -5.65 -0.03
C VAL A 220 -14.22 -5.58 0.64
N PRO A 221 -15.30 -6.19 0.09
CA PRO A 221 -16.63 -6.14 0.71
C PRO A 221 -16.70 -6.74 2.12
N TYR A 222 -15.73 -7.60 2.48
CA TYR A 222 -15.68 -8.30 3.76
C TYR A 222 -14.75 -7.64 4.78
N LEU A 223 -13.95 -6.65 4.38
CA LEU A 223 -12.94 -6.01 5.23
C LEU A 223 -13.36 -4.58 5.61
N TRP A 224 -14.09 -4.48 6.71
CA TRP A 224 -14.66 -3.22 7.18
C TRP A 224 -13.62 -2.45 8.02
N GLY A 225 -13.79 -1.13 8.15
CA GLY A 225 -12.95 -0.30 9.01
C GLY A 225 -11.48 -0.11 8.58
N LEU A 226 -11.13 -0.48 7.34
CA LEU A 226 -9.85 -0.15 6.72
C LEU A 226 -9.75 1.34 6.36
N LEU A 227 -9.67 2.21 7.38
CA LEU A 227 -9.68 3.67 7.23
C LEU A 227 -8.31 4.27 7.59
N PRO A 228 -7.87 5.34 6.92
CA PRO A 228 -6.71 6.12 7.37
C PRO A 228 -6.84 6.53 8.84
N GLY A 229 -5.76 6.38 9.61
CA GLY A 229 -5.68 6.59 11.05
C GLY A 229 -6.07 5.38 11.91
N ALA A 230 -6.67 4.33 11.34
CA ALA A 230 -6.97 3.10 12.07
C ALA A 230 -5.69 2.27 12.30
N ARG A 231 -5.53 1.72 13.50
CA ARG A 231 -4.48 0.75 13.80
C ARG A 231 -5.02 -0.65 13.60
N ILE A 232 -4.34 -1.43 12.77
CA ILE A 232 -4.80 -2.74 12.32
C ILE A 232 -3.71 -3.78 12.57
N LEU A 233 -4.14 -4.94 13.05
CA LEU A 233 -3.36 -6.16 13.09
C LEU A 233 -3.62 -6.95 11.80
N PHE A 234 -2.58 -7.13 11.00
CA PHE A 234 -2.61 -7.97 9.81
C PHE A 234 -1.99 -9.32 10.13
N ARG A 235 -2.67 -10.41 9.74
CA ARG A 235 -2.18 -11.77 9.92
C ARG A 235 -2.07 -12.50 8.59
N GLY A 236 -0.98 -13.23 8.39
CA GLY A 236 -0.81 -14.12 7.24
C GLY A 236 -0.83 -13.41 5.88
N LEU A 237 -0.29 -12.20 5.79
CA LEU A 237 -0.13 -11.50 4.50
C LEU A 237 1.02 -12.10 3.70
N GLN A 238 0.87 -12.20 2.38
CA GLN A 238 1.94 -12.68 1.53
C GLN A 238 2.93 -11.56 1.22
N CYS A 239 4.18 -11.70 1.67
CA CYS A 239 5.26 -10.78 1.32
C CYS A 239 5.75 -11.01 -0.12
N LYS A 240 5.89 -9.94 -0.90
CA LYS A 240 6.39 -9.95 -2.28
C LYS A 240 7.45 -8.86 -2.49
N VAL A 241 8.34 -9.13 -3.44
CA VAL A 241 9.34 -8.18 -3.90
C VAL A 241 9.07 -7.85 -5.37
N SER A 242 8.86 -6.56 -5.65
CA SER A 242 8.63 -6.06 -7.02
C SER A 242 9.88 -6.19 -7.89
N ARG A 243 9.72 -6.01 -9.22
CA ARG A 243 10.85 -5.99 -10.18
C ARG A 243 11.88 -4.91 -9.86
N PHE A 244 11.48 -3.85 -9.16
CA PHE A 244 12.36 -2.74 -8.76
C PHE A 244 12.94 -2.92 -7.34
N GLY A 245 12.72 -4.07 -6.69
CA GLY A 245 13.26 -4.36 -5.36
C GLY A 245 12.42 -3.84 -4.20
N ASN A 246 11.29 -3.15 -4.45
CA ASN A 246 10.40 -2.72 -3.38
C ASN A 246 9.67 -3.93 -2.77
N VAL A 247 9.69 -4.02 -1.45
CA VAL A 247 8.93 -5.01 -0.67
C VAL A 247 7.50 -4.48 -0.44
N TYR A 248 6.52 -5.34 -0.63
CA TYR A 248 5.10 -5.06 -0.40
C TYR A 248 4.37 -6.33 0.04
N CYS A 249 3.17 -6.18 0.58
CA CYS A 249 2.33 -7.30 1.01
C CYS A 249 1.06 -7.41 0.16
N VAL A 250 0.53 -8.63 0.06
CA VAL A 250 -0.72 -8.93 -0.63
C VAL A 250 -1.64 -9.69 0.31
N PHE A 251 -2.90 -9.28 0.34
CA PHE A 251 -3.96 -9.99 1.05
C PHE A 251 -4.36 -11.23 0.25
N ILE A 252 -4.35 -12.39 0.90
CA ILE A 252 -4.69 -13.69 0.31
C ILE A 252 -5.85 -14.33 1.08
N ALA A 253 -6.39 -15.44 0.58
CA ALA A 253 -7.56 -16.10 1.18
C ALA A 253 -7.35 -16.57 2.63
N SER A 254 -6.10 -16.83 3.04
CA SER A 254 -5.74 -17.19 4.41
C SER A 254 -5.32 -15.99 5.28
N SER A 255 -5.39 -14.77 4.75
CA SER A 255 -5.08 -13.55 5.50
C SER A 255 -6.25 -13.14 6.37
N ASP A 256 -5.95 -12.51 7.50
CA ASP A 256 -6.94 -11.97 8.44
C ASP A 256 -6.55 -10.55 8.88
N VAL A 257 -7.56 -9.76 9.24
CA VAL A 257 -7.39 -8.39 9.75
C VAL A 257 -8.26 -8.15 10.98
N CYS A 258 -7.65 -7.55 11.99
CA CYS A 258 -8.33 -7.13 13.20
C CYS A 258 -8.06 -5.64 13.43
N ILE A 259 -9.12 -4.85 13.59
CA ILE A 259 -9.00 -3.42 13.92
C ILE A 259 -8.69 -3.33 15.42
N LEU A 260 -7.49 -2.84 15.75
CA LEU A 260 -7.07 -2.65 17.14
C LEU A 260 -7.61 -1.33 17.69
N THR A 261 -7.49 -0.25 16.91
CA THR A 261 -8.04 1.06 17.28
C THR A 261 -8.66 1.74 16.06
N PRO A 262 -9.85 2.35 16.20
CA PRO A 262 -10.42 3.17 15.15
C PRO A 262 -9.62 4.48 14.94
N PRO A 263 -9.86 5.21 13.84
CA PRO A 263 -9.25 6.52 13.62
C PRO A 263 -9.60 7.47 14.77
N HIS A 264 -8.62 8.25 15.24
CA HIS A 264 -8.89 9.29 16.23
C HIS A 264 -9.69 10.44 15.61
N ASN A 265 -10.77 10.86 16.28
CA ASN A 265 -11.68 11.93 15.84
C ASN A 265 -11.08 13.35 15.85
N SER A 266 -9.80 13.52 16.20
CA SER A 266 -9.12 14.79 16.04
C SER A 266 -8.54 14.87 14.63
N PRO A 267 -8.99 15.80 13.77
CA PRO A 267 -8.25 16.14 12.57
C PRO A 267 -6.95 16.80 13.03
N LYS A 268 -5.94 16.01 13.40
CA LYS A 268 -4.57 16.48 13.37
C LYS A 268 -4.35 16.83 11.91
N HIS A 269 -4.38 18.11 11.61
CA HIS A 269 -4.23 18.66 10.27
C HIS A 269 -3.19 17.83 9.52
N LEU A 270 -3.60 17.21 8.41
CA LEU A 270 -2.74 16.56 7.40
C LEU A 270 -1.64 17.48 6.84
N ASN A 271 -1.56 18.73 7.33
CA ASN A 271 -0.64 19.78 6.92
C ASN A 271 0.61 19.91 7.81
N SER A 272 0.74 19.17 8.90
CA SER A 272 1.94 19.21 9.75
C SER A 272 2.47 17.82 10.04
N THR A 273 2.93 17.13 8.99
CA THR A 273 4.05 16.20 9.21
C THR A 273 5.18 17.03 9.82
N PRO A 274 5.75 16.64 10.98
CA PRO A 274 6.79 17.42 11.62
C PRO A 274 7.95 17.59 10.64
N LYS A 275 8.17 18.83 10.18
CA LYS A 275 9.29 19.18 9.32
C LYS A 275 10.50 19.30 10.22
N PHE A 276 11.35 18.28 10.21
CA PHE A 276 12.61 18.37 10.92
C PHE A 276 13.58 19.24 10.12
N SER A 277 14.10 20.30 10.73
CA SER A 277 15.21 21.06 10.15
C SER A 277 16.46 20.19 10.25
N ILE A 278 17.04 19.80 9.11
CA ILE A 278 18.20 18.90 9.09
C ILE A 278 19.53 19.64 9.27
N GLY A 279 19.48 20.98 9.29
CA GLY A 279 20.64 21.88 9.35
C GLY A 279 21.42 21.89 8.03
N TYR A 280 22.02 20.74 7.69
CA TYR A 280 22.91 20.57 6.55
C TYR A 280 22.54 19.37 5.66
N LEU A 281 22.70 19.51 4.35
CA LEU A 281 22.47 18.47 3.34
C LEU A 281 23.38 17.25 3.54
N SER A 282 24.60 17.45 4.07
CA SER A 282 25.52 16.35 4.38
C SER A 282 24.99 15.36 5.42
N ASN A 283 23.95 15.73 6.18
CA ASN A 283 23.34 14.87 7.19
C ASN A 283 22.30 13.89 6.61
N ILE A 284 21.82 14.12 5.39
CA ILE A 284 20.85 13.27 4.70
C ILE A 284 21.32 11.81 4.59
N PRO A 285 22.59 11.50 4.24
CA PRO A 285 23.09 10.12 4.17
C PRO A 285 23.39 9.49 5.54
N LEU A 286 23.53 10.30 6.60
CA LEU A 286 23.99 9.86 7.93
C LEU A 286 22.83 9.53 8.88
N GLN A 287 21.64 10.06 8.63
CA GLN A 287 20.47 9.74 9.44
C GLN A 287 19.81 8.45 8.94
N PRO A 288 19.45 7.51 9.83
CA PRO A 288 18.69 6.33 9.43
C PRO A 288 17.42 6.78 8.71
N LEU A 289 16.93 5.93 7.81
CA LEU A 289 15.80 6.04 6.85
C LEU A 289 14.45 6.61 7.38
N ASN A 290 14.42 7.15 8.60
CA ASN A 290 13.32 7.63 9.42
C ASN A 290 12.90 9.10 9.15
N LEU A 291 13.60 9.82 8.27
CA LEU A 291 13.20 11.19 7.89
C LEU A 291 11.98 11.15 6.96
N GLY A 292 10.79 11.36 7.51
CA GLY A 292 9.55 11.44 6.73
C GLY A 292 9.60 12.62 5.78
N GLN A 293 9.63 13.82 6.36
CA GLN A 293 9.76 15.09 5.66
C GLN A 293 10.78 15.96 6.41
N ALA A 294 11.67 16.61 5.67
CA ALA A 294 12.70 17.47 6.23
C ALA A 294 12.69 18.84 5.53
N GLN A 295 13.27 19.83 6.19
CA GLN A 295 13.48 21.16 5.63
C GLN A 295 14.95 21.54 5.73
N VAL A 296 15.44 22.22 4.69
CA VAL A 296 16.81 22.72 4.62
C VAL A 296 16.85 24.05 3.88
N THR A 297 17.70 24.96 4.32
CA THR A 297 18.03 26.17 3.57
C THR A 297 19.21 25.85 2.64
N CYS A 298 19.01 26.03 1.35
CA CYS A 298 20.01 25.68 0.34
C CYS A 298 19.95 26.65 -0.85
N HIS A 299 21.02 26.68 -1.64
CA HIS A 299 21.10 27.40 -2.89
C HIS A 299 20.73 26.49 -4.06
N LEU A 300 19.77 26.92 -4.89
CA LEU A 300 19.47 26.26 -6.15
C LEU A 300 20.53 26.65 -7.16
N THR A 301 21.31 25.69 -7.64
CA THR A 301 22.44 25.97 -8.54
C THR A 301 22.05 25.93 -10.00
N CYS A 302 21.26 24.93 -10.40
CA CYS A 302 20.74 24.84 -11.75
C CYS A 302 19.55 23.87 -11.89
N ILE A 303 18.86 23.98 -13.03
CA ILE A 303 17.88 22.99 -13.49
C ILE A 303 18.58 22.02 -14.45
N LEU A 304 18.67 20.75 -14.06
CA LEU A 304 19.30 19.67 -14.82
C LEU A 304 18.44 19.20 -15.99
N SER A 305 17.13 19.11 -15.76
CA SER A 305 16.14 18.79 -16.80
C SER A 305 14.80 19.43 -16.47
N LEU A 306 14.10 19.92 -17.49
CA LEU A 306 12.76 20.48 -17.41
C LEU A 306 11.91 19.85 -18.50
N SER A 307 10.74 19.33 -18.12
CA SER A 307 9.78 18.76 -19.06
C SER A 307 8.39 19.26 -18.69
N MET A 308 7.68 19.76 -19.69
CA MET A 308 6.28 20.14 -19.55
C MET A 308 5.49 19.57 -20.72
N GLN A 309 4.37 18.94 -20.44
CA GLN A 309 3.56 18.29 -21.45
C GLN A 309 2.09 18.44 -21.10
N TRP A 310 1.29 18.76 -22.11
CA TRP A 310 -0.15 18.84 -22.00
C TRP A 310 -0.78 17.44 -22.15
N PHE A 311 -1.76 17.16 -21.32
CA PHE A 311 -2.54 15.92 -21.33
C PHE A 311 -4.03 16.25 -21.28
N CYS A 312 -4.82 15.51 -22.05
CA CYS A 312 -6.26 15.51 -21.84
C CYS A 312 -6.59 14.80 -20.53
N ASP A 313 -7.46 15.42 -19.73
CA ASP A 313 -7.90 14.90 -18.43
C ASP A 313 -8.67 13.58 -18.54
N LEU A 314 -9.42 13.36 -19.63
CA LEU A 314 -10.19 12.15 -19.88
C LEU A 314 -9.38 11.04 -20.57
N CYS A 315 -8.65 11.37 -21.63
CA CYS A 315 -7.90 10.36 -22.40
C CYS A 315 -6.59 9.95 -21.69
N ASN A 316 -6.00 10.83 -20.85
CA ASN A 316 -4.63 10.73 -20.33
C ASN A 316 -3.57 10.48 -21.44
N ILE A 317 -3.88 10.89 -22.68
CA ILE A 317 -3.00 10.84 -23.85
C ILE A 317 -2.35 12.20 -24.00
N SER A 318 -1.04 12.21 -24.21
CA SER A 318 -0.32 13.41 -24.60
C SER A 318 -0.62 13.73 -26.06
N THR A 319 -1.32 14.83 -26.32
CA THR A 319 -1.50 15.30 -27.68
C THR A 319 -0.26 16.11 -28.06
N GLU A 320 0.57 15.59 -28.97
CA GLU A 320 1.66 16.36 -29.58
C GLU A 320 1.07 17.43 -30.51
N GLY A 321 0.61 18.53 -29.91
CA GLY A 321 0.35 19.78 -30.62
C GLY A 321 -1.01 19.94 -31.29
N ARG A 322 -1.98 19.03 -31.07
CA ARG A 322 -3.36 19.20 -31.57
C ARG A 322 -4.41 18.70 -30.56
N PRO A 323 -5.23 19.58 -29.97
CA PRO A 323 -6.37 19.19 -29.13
C PRO A 323 -7.39 18.28 -29.84
N SER A 324 -7.39 18.29 -31.18
CA SER A 324 -8.31 17.54 -32.05
C SER A 324 -7.90 16.08 -32.32
N GLU A 325 -6.78 15.60 -31.79
CA GLU A 325 -6.29 14.22 -31.95
C GLU A 325 -6.36 13.38 -30.66
N CYS A 326 -7.07 13.84 -29.61
CA CYS A 326 -7.67 12.86 -28.71
C CYS A 326 -8.65 12.06 -29.57
N ASN A 327 -8.59 10.72 -29.53
CA ASN A 327 -9.48 9.81 -30.27
C ASN A 327 -10.87 10.44 -30.50
N ASN A 328 -11.42 10.31 -31.72
CA ASN A 328 -12.65 10.94 -32.26
C ASN A 328 -13.92 10.94 -31.36
N SER A 329 -13.88 10.34 -30.17
CA SER A 329 -14.94 10.29 -29.16
C SER A 329 -14.70 11.14 -27.91
N CYS A 330 -13.57 11.85 -27.77
CA CYS A 330 -13.32 12.70 -26.60
C CYS A 330 -13.74 14.16 -26.85
N SER A 331 -14.80 14.60 -26.17
CA SER A 331 -15.32 15.97 -26.20
C SER A 331 -14.71 16.91 -25.15
N SER A 332 -13.68 16.47 -24.41
CA SER A 332 -13.05 17.31 -23.38
C SER A 332 -12.16 18.39 -24.02
N HIS A 333 -12.48 19.64 -23.73
CA HIS A 333 -11.61 20.80 -23.97
C HIS A 333 -10.74 21.12 -22.75
N ILE A 334 -10.86 20.34 -21.67
CA ILE A 334 -10.15 20.53 -20.42
C ILE A 334 -8.95 19.60 -20.43
N GLY A 335 -7.78 20.13 -20.07
CA GLY A 335 -6.56 19.34 -20.01
C GLY A 335 -5.61 19.91 -18.98
N MET A 336 -4.76 19.05 -18.46
CA MET A 336 -3.81 19.38 -17.43
C MET A 336 -2.40 19.36 -17.98
N ILE A 337 -1.58 20.30 -17.53
CA ILE A 337 -0.15 20.28 -17.82
C ILE A 337 0.57 19.56 -16.72
N LYS A 338 1.31 18.54 -17.12
CA LYS A 338 2.25 17.85 -16.26
C LYS A 338 3.61 18.50 -16.44
N ALA A 339 4.06 19.22 -15.42
CA ALA A 339 5.39 19.79 -15.39
C ALA A 339 6.29 18.96 -14.46
N THR A 340 7.52 18.70 -14.87
CA THR A 340 8.52 18.02 -14.06
C THR A 340 9.87 18.71 -14.22
N ALA A 341 10.58 18.88 -13.12
CA ALA A 341 11.92 19.42 -13.13
C ALA A 341 12.83 18.60 -12.22
N LYS A 342 14.08 18.44 -12.64
CA LYS A 342 15.15 17.89 -11.83
C LYS A 342 16.13 19.01 -11.57
N ILE A 343 16.28 19.40 -10.30
CA ILE A 343 17.12 20.53 -9.89
C ILE A 343 18.32 20.05 -9.09
N LEU A 344 19.40 20.81 -9.15
CA LEU A 344 20.57 20.65 -8.29
C LEU A 344 20.53 21.74 -7.22
N VAL A 345 20.71 21.34 -5.97
CA VAL A 345 20.79 22.27 -4.84
C VAL A 345 22.01 21.94 -3.98
N GLU A 346 22.58 22.95 -3.36
CA GLU A 346 23.73 22.84 -2.47
C GLU A 346 23.59 23.76 -1.25
N ASP A 347 24.31 23.48 -0.17
CA ASP A 347 24.33 24.32 1.04
C ASP A 347 25.77 24.59 1.52
N GLY A 348 26.75 24.34 0.66
CA GLY A 348 28.18 24.37 0.98
C GLY A 348 28.72 23.10 1.65
N THR A 349 27.85 22.22 2.18
CA THR A 349 28.27 20.94 2.78
C THR A 349 28.11 19.76 1.82
N SER A 350 27.09 19.78 0.96
CA SER A 350 26.84 18.75 -0.03
C SER A 350 25.98 19.29 -1.17
N GLU A 351 26.05 18.62 -2.32
CA GLU A 351 25.12 18.80 -3.43
C GLU A 351 24.11 17.64 -3.47
N VAL A 352 22.83 17.92 -3.71
CA VAL A 352 21.80 16.89 -3.87
C VAL A 352 20.88 17.20 -5.04
N THR A 353 20.25 16.15 -5.57
CA THR A 353 19.30 16.31 -6.67
C THR A 353 17.88 16.17 -6.17
N VAL A 354 17.01 17.08 -6.60
CA VAL A 354 15.63 17.16 -6.17
C VAL A 354 14.70 17.07 -7.37
N PHE A 355 13.64 16.28 -7.25
CA PHE A 355 12.59 16.13 -8.23
C PHE A 355 11.36 16.97 -7.85
N CYS A 356 10.97 17.87 -8.74
CA CYS A 356 9.84 18.79 -8.57
C CYS A 356 8.73 18.47 -9.58
N LYS A 357 7.47 18.66 -9.20
CA LYS A 357 6.29 18.44 -10.05
C LYS A 357 5.33 19.63 -10.05
N ASN A 358 4.72 19.90 -11.20
CA ASN A 358 3.61 20.82 -11.39
C ASN A 358 3.90 22.21 -10.77
N GLN A 359 3.10 22.63 -9.78
CA GLN A 359 3.27 23.93 -9.11
C GLN A 359 4.67 24.13 -8.49
N GLN A 360 5.36 23.06 -8.11
CA GLN A 360 6.74 23.16 -7.61
C GLN A 360 7.70 23.60 -8.72
N VAL A 361 7.43 23.23 -9.98
CA VAL A 361 8.23 23.67 -11.13
C VAL A 361 8.06 25.16 -11.37
N GLN A 362 6.85 25.68 -11.22
CA GLN A 362 6.60 27.13 -11.23
C GLN A 362 7.43 27.84 -10.16
N GLN A 363 7.41 27.34 -8.92
CA GLN A 363 8.19 27.91 -7.81
C GLN A 363 9.69 27.89 -8.10
N VAL A 364 10.23 26.76 -8.59
CA VAL A 364 11.63 26.63 -9.01
C VAL A 364 12.01 27.71 -10.02
N LEU A 365 11.16 27.90 -11.04
CA LEU A 365 11.40 28.85 -12.11
C LEU A 365 11.23 30.32 -11.67
N GLY A 366 10.75 30.56 -10.45
CA GLY A 366 10.51 31.92 -9.94
C GLY A 366 9.39 32.67 -10.67
N LEU A 367 8.44 31.93 -11.25
CA LEU A 367 7.40 32.50 -12.10
C LEU A 367 6.15 32.85 -11.30
N SER A 368 5.62 34.05 -11.55
CA SER A 368 4.31 34.45 -11.02
C SER A 368 3.19 33.56 -11.60
N PRO A 369 2.02 33.47 -10.93
CA PRO A 369 0.88 32.73 -11.46
C PRO A 369 0.46 33.15 -12.88
N LYS A 370 0.58 34.43 -13.20
CA LYS A 370 0.25 34.98 -14.53
C LYS A 370 1.24 34.53 -15.60
N GLU A 371 2.53 34.59 -15.31
CA GLU A 371 3.57 34.10 -16.25
C GLU A 371 3.46 32.60 -16.48
N TRP A 372 3.17 31.86 -15.40
CA TRP A 372 2.94 30.42 -15.48
C TRP A 372 1.77 30.08 -16.39
N GLU A 373 0.65 30.79 -16.28
CA GLU A 373 -0.52 30.60 -17.14
C GLU A 373 -0.20 30.85 -18.62
N VAL A 374 0.61 31.87 -18.93
CA VAL A 374 1.05 32.16 -20.31
C VAL A 374 1.86 31.00 -20.88
N ILE A 375 2.78 30.44 -20.10
CA ILE A 375 3.59 29.26 -20.50
C ILE A 375 2.70 28.04 -20.69
N GLN A 376 1.75 27.83 -19.78
CA GLN A 376 0.79 26.75 -19.86
C GLN A 376 -0.04 26.83 -21.16
N ASN A 377 -0.54 28.01 -21.52
CA ASN A 377 -1.30 28.22 -22.74
C ASN A 377 -0.47 27.95 -24.01
N HIS A 378 0.81 28.29 -24.02
CA HIS A 378 1.70 27.94 -25.13
C HIS A 378 1.94 26.44 -25.24
N ILE A 379 2.19 25.75 -24.12
CA ILE A 379 2.38 24.29 -24.10
C ILE A 379 1.11 23.57 -24.53
N ARG A 380 -0.08 24.10 -24.24
CA ARG A 380 -1.35 23.56 -24.76
C ARG A 380 -1.38 23.53 -26.29
N ILE A 381 -0.82 24.56 -26.95
CA ILE A 381 -0.77 24.64 -28.42
C ILE A 381 0.36 23.76 -28.96
N LYS A 382 1.53 23.79 -28.31
CA LYS A 382 2.73 23.07 -28.75
C LYS A 382 2.73 21.57 -28.42
N GLY A 383 1.96 21.15 -27.43
CA GLY A 383 1.92 19.79 -26.90
C GLY A 383 2.95 19.52 -25.80
N SER A 384 4.25 19.70 -26.10
CA SER A 384 5.31 19.42 -25.12
C SER A 384 6.57 20.27 -25.30
N ILE A 385 7.34 20.39 -24.20
CA ILE A 385 8.66 21.00 -24.15
C ILE A 385 9.55 20.12 -23.27
N TYR A 386 10.76 19.84 -23.75
CA TYR A 386 11.81 19.16 -22.99
C TYR A 386 13.11 19.96 -23.12
N LEU A 387 13.82 20.13 -22.00
CA LEU A 387 15.08 20.85 -21.90
C LEU A 387 16.04 20.09 -20.99
N GLN A 388 17.29 19.97 -21.41
CA GLN A 388 18.35 19.36 -20.61
C GLN A 388 19.59 20.27 -20.52
N HIS A 389 20.20 20.34 -19.33
CA HIS A 389 21.26 21.31 -19.01
C HIS A 389 22.51 21.19 -19.91
N ASN A 390 22.87 19.98 -20.35
CA ASN A 390 24.11 19.66 -21.06
C ASN A 390 23.97 19.47 -22.58
N GLU A 391 22.84 19.80 -23.20
CA GLU A 391 22.65 19.61 -24.66
C GLU A 391 23.58 20.47 -25.54
N ILE A 392 24.40 21.35 -24.95
CA ILE A 392 25.33 22.24 -25.67
C ILE A 392 26.68 21.55 -25.95
N SER A 393 27.04 20.49 -25.22
CA SER A 393 28.39 19.88 -25.31
C SER A 393 28.57 18.79 -26.37
N THR A 394 27.49 18.34 -27.02
CA THR A 394 27.57 17.47 -28.20
C THR A 394 27.29 18.32 -29.42
N GLY A 395 28.31 18.56 -30.24
CA GLY A 395 28.32 19.45 -31.41
C GLY A 395 27.39 19.07 -32.57
N ALA A 396 26.16 18.65 -32.29
CA ALA A 396 25.09 18.56 -33.27
C ALA A 396 24.36 19.90 -33.30
N ARG A 397 24.81 20.79 -34.19
CA ARG A 397 24.02 21.94 -34.63
C ARG A 397 22.78 21.41 -35.35
N ILE A 398 21.74 21.05 -34.61
CA ILE A 398 20.41 20.90 -35.19
C ILE A 398 19.82 22.31 -35.23
N LEU A 399 19.88 22.86 -36.44
CA LEU A 399 19.24 24.09 -36.89
C LEU A 399 17.72 23.86 -36.97
N GLU A 400 17.09 23.44 -35.88
CA GLU A 400 15.64 23.55 -35.75
C GLU A 400 15.36 24.97 -35.26
N GLU A 401 14.44 25.67 -35.93
CA GLU A 401 13.91 26.96 -35.49
C GLU A 401 13.42 26.80 -34.04
N GLN A 402 14.27 27.18 -33.09
CA GLN A 402 13.91 27.04 -31.70
C GLN A 402 12.87 28.10 -31.37
N ASP A 403 11.65 27.61 -31.12
CA ASP A 403 10.55 28.39 -30.56
C ASP A 403 11.04 29.32 -29.44
N LEU A 404 10.61 30.59 -29.51
CA LEU A 404 11.00 31.66 -28.59
C LEU A 404 10.79 31.24 -27.13
N LEU A 405 9.74 30.47 -26.85
CA LEU A 405 9.47 29.95 -25.51
C LEU A 405 10.54 28.96 -25.03
N THR A 406 10.99 28.05 -25.90
CA THR A 406 12.07 27.10 -25.57
C THR A 406 13.36 27.84 -25.25
N GLN A 407 13.69 28.89 -26.04
CA GLN A 407 14.87 29.73 -25.80
C GLN A 407 14.75 30.53 -24.50
N TYR A 408 13.60 31.15 -24.25
CA TYR A 408 13.30 31.85 -23.00
C TYR A 408 13.48 30.94 -21.79
N LEU A 409 12.85 29.75 -21.80
CA LEU A 409 12.94 28.78 -20.72
C LEU A 409 14.38 28.29 -20.50
N ARG A 410 15.15 28.06 -21.57
CA ARG A 410 16.56 27.66 -21.44
C ARG A 410 17.40 28.75 -20.76
N ASN A 411 17.16 30.01 -21.11
CA ASN A 411 17.84 31.15 -20.49
C ASN A 411 17.40 31.32 -19.03
N LEU A 412 16.09 31.22 -18.76
CA LEU A 412 15.53 31.30 -17.42
C LEU A 412 16.15 30.23 -16.49
N CYS A 413 16.26 28.99 -16.96
CA CYS A 413 16.84 27.87 -16.20
C CYS A 413 18.30 28.07 -15.74
N ARG A 414 19.02 29.06 -16.31
CA ARG A 414 20.39 29.44 -15.96
C ARG A 414 20.51 30.86 -15.41
N SER A 415 19.39 31.56 -15.28
CA SER A 415 19.36 32.94 -14.84
C SER A 415 19.50 33.04 -13.32
N PRO A 416 19.94 34.20 -12.78
CA PRO A 416 19.98 34.42 -11.33
C PRO A 416 18.58 34.40 -10.68
N VAL A 417 17.50 34.51 -11.46
CA VAL A 417 16.13 34.31 -10.96
C VAL A 417 15.95 32.87 -10.50
N VAL A 418 16.55 31.90 -11.21
CA VAL A 418 16.53 30.49 -10.81
C VAL A 418 17.67 30.19 -9.84
N CYS A 419 18.88 30.67 -10.12
CA CYS A 419 20.06 30.42 -9.29
C CYS A 419 20.06 31.27 -8.02
N ARG A 420 19.28 30.87 -7.02
CA ARG A 420 19.00 31.65 -5.80
C ARG A 420 18.90 30.77 -4.55
N SER A 421 18.93 31.41 -3.39
CA SER A 421 18.75 30.77 -2.09
C SER A 421 17.27 30.48 -1.81
N ILE A 422 16.97 29.27 -1.34
CA ILE A 422 15.62 28.78 -1.08
C ILE A 422 15.57 27.98 0.24
N VAL A 423 14.38 27.87 0.80
CA VAL A 423 14.07 26.91 1.86
C VAL A 423 13.29 25.75 1.24
N LEU A 424 13.94 24.59 1.16
CA LEU A 424 13.41 23.38 0.53
C LEU A 424 12.82 22.45 1.59
N ALA A 425 11.54 22.14 1.46
CA ALA A 425 10.92 21.00 2.14
C ALA A 425 10.93 19.77 1.22
N PHE A 426 11.42 18.63 1.70
CA PHE A 426 11.63 17.45 0.88
C PHE A 426 11.38 16.14 1.64
N ARG A 427 11.25 15.05 0.87
CA ARG A 427 11.35 13.67 1.36
C ARG A 427 12.35 12.89 0.51
N VAL A 428 12.94 11.82 1.05
CA VAL A 428 13.86 10.97 0.29
C VAL A 428 13.07 10.08 -0.68
N ASP A 429 13.49 9.99 -1.94
CA ASP A 429 12.88 9.07 -2.91
C ASP A 429 13.26 7.62 -2.58
N ARG A 430 12.26 6.82 -2.20
CA ARG A 430 12.39 5.39 -1.89
C ARG A 430 13.02 4.58 -3.02
N LYS A 431 12.80 4.97 -4.28
CA LYS A 431 13.34 4.26 -5.44
C LYS A 431 14.85 4.45 -5.61
N SER A 432 15.42 5.45 -4.95
CA SER A 432 16.83 5.84 -5.13
C SER A 432 17.79 5.22 -4.12
N PHE A 433 17.27 4.62 -3.04
CA PHE A 433 18.10 4.00 -2.00
C PHE A 433 18.51 2.58 -2.40
N LYS A 434 19.43 2.48 -3.35
CA LYS A 434 20.32 1.32 -3.42
C LYS A 434 21.53 1.66 -2.57
N ILE A 435 21.73 0.94 -1.46
CA ILE A 435 23.02 0.84 -0.76
C ILE A 435 23.98 0.15 -1.73
N GLY A 436 24.45 0.92 -2.71
CA GLY A 436 25.48 0.49 -3.65
C GLY A 436 26.84 0.78 -3.05
N SER A 437 27.79 -0.11 -3.24
CA SER A 437 29.20 0.22 -3.11
C SER A 437 29.48 1.43 -4.01
N GLY A 438 29.98 2.53 -3.43
CA GLY A 438 30.17 3.80 -4.16
C GLY A 438 30.85 3.60 -5.51
N GLN A 439 30.39 4.34 -6.52
CA GLN A 439 30.87 4.26 -7.90
C GLN A 439 32.17 5.06 -8.04
N LEU A 440 33.19 4.48 -8.68
CA LEU A 440 34.37 5.23 -9.09
C LEU A 440 33.96 6.21 -10.20
N ARG A 441 34.17 7.52 -9.97
CA ARG A 441 34.03 8.55 -10.99
C ARG A 441 35.35 9.24 -11.26
N ARG A 442 35.49 9.65 -12.52
CA ARG A 442 36.58 10.49 -13.01
C ARG A 442 36.25 11.95 -12.72
N PHE A 443 37.23 12.65 -12.17
CA PHE A 443 37.19 14.08 -11.94
C PHE A 443 38.37 14.70 -12.65
N PHE A 444 38.13 15.83 -13.30
CA PHE A 444 39.18 16.65 -13.89
C PHE A 444 39.33 17.90 -13.03
N CYS A 445 40.54 18.16 -12.56
CA CYS A 445 40.89 19.43 -11.96
C CYS A 445 42.05 19.99 -12.77
N ASN A 446 41.77 21.03 -13.55
CA ASN A 446 42.67 21.53 -14.60
C ASN A 446 43.03 20.39 -15.58
N GLU A 447 44.33 20.11 -15.76
CA GLU A 447 44.84 19.06 -16.66
C GLU A 447 45.04 17.69 -15.99
N LEU A 448 44.69 17.55 -14.70
CA LEU A 448 44.90 16.31 -13.95
C LEU A 448 43.58 15.54 -13.78
N GLU A 449 43.63 14.26 -14.15
CA GLU A 449 42.52 13.31 -13.98
C GLU A 449 42.69 12.53 -12.68
N PHE A 450 41.64 12.52 -11.85
CA PHE A 450 41.57 11.80 -10.59
C PHE A 450 40.41 10.80 -10.62
N LEU A 451 40.63 9.61 -10.07
CA LEU A 451 39.58 8.63 -9.82
C LEU A 451 39.23 8.66 -8.35
N SER A 452 37.98 9.03 -8.04
CA SER A 452 37.48 9.03 -6.66
C SER A 452 36.23 8.19 -6.53
N ARG A 453 36.09 7.53 -5.38
CA ARG A 453 34.91 6.72 -5.06
C ARG A 453 33.81 7.64 -4.55
N VAL A 454 32.77 7.82 -5.35
CA VAL A 454 31.64 8.69 -5.03
C VAL A 454 30.47 7.84 -4.55
N ARG A 455 29.86 8.24 -3.43
CA ARG A 455 28.59 7.62 -2.99
C ARG A 455 27.47 8.01 -3.96
N ASN A 456 26.46 7.16 -4.09
CA ASN A 456 25.27 7.53 -4.85
C ASN A 456 24.63 8.76 -4.21
N ARG A 457 24.40 9.82 -4.99
CA ARG A 457 23.70 11.01 -4.53
C ARG A 457 22.25 10.62 -4.22
N PRO A 458 21.71 10.96 -3.03
CA PRO A 458 20.30 10.71 -2.74
C PRO A 458 19.44 11.54 -3.70
N ASN A 459 18.39 10.94 -4.26
CA ASN A 459 17.37 11.70 -4.96
C ASN A 459 16.28 12.09 -3.97
N LEU A 460 15.95 13.37 -3.94
CA LEU A 460 14.92 13.92 -3.08
C LEU A 460 13.67 14.19 -3.91
N VAL A 461 12.50 14.11 -3.29
CA VAL A 461 11.23 14.57 -3.86
C VAL A 461 10.85 15.86 -3.15
N CYS A 462 10.68 16.92 -3.93
CA CYS A 462 10.23 18.21 -3.44
C CYS A 462 8.82 18.08 -2.84
N LEU A 463 8.60 18.73 -1.71
CA LEU A 463 7.29 18.89 -1.08
C LEU A 463 6.85 20.35 -1.20
N ASN A 464 7.73 21.29 -0.87
CA ASN A 464 7.49 22.72 -0.98
C ASN A 464 8.79 23.49 -1.15
N ILE A 465 8.71 24.66 -1.77
CA ILE A 465 9.82 25.62 -1.93
C ILE A 465 9.34 26.97 -1.40
N GLN A 466 10.18 27.62 -0.60
CA GLN A 466 9.98 28.97 -0.10
C GLN A 466 11.23 29.80 -0.35
N GLU A 467 11.08 31.11 -0.48
CA GLU A 467 12.22 32.03 -0.55
C GLU A 467 12.85 32.18 0.85
N THR A 468 14.17 32.37 0.90
CA THR A 468 14.85 32.80 2.13
C THR A 468 14.53 34.27 2.37
N ILE A 469 13.92 34.59 3.53
CA ILE A 469 13.62 35.96 3.96
C ILE A 469 14.92 36.70 4.29
#